data_AF-A0A1N6DX48-F1
#
_entry.id   AF-A0A1N6DX48-F1
#
_cell.length_a   1.000
_cell.length_b   1.000
_cell.length_c   1.000
_cell.angle_alpha   90.00
_cell.angle_beta   90.00
_cell.angle_gamma   90.00
#
_symmetry.space_group_name_H-M   'P 1'
#
loop_
_entity.id
_entity.type
_entity.pdbx_description
1 polymer ?
#
loop_
_entity_poly.entity_id
_entity_poly.type
_entity_poly.pdbx_seq_one_letter_code
_entity_poly.pdbx_strand_id
1 'polypeptide(L)'
;MTYTRFAAMIATSTVVMFGLMYLNTYALGHVFFSQTRAWMALLMGAVMAGIMLGFMWPMYPGRGVKLAILGGAVAVFALSLFLVRSQLTVGGISYMRAMIPHHSIAVMTSGRAGIEDARVRKLADNIIAAQNREIAEMRWLIAELEAGRSTEAAYEDPAPVPGSVEGALTTVRLSTLYPAPLTASEASALIEAPTGGCNFSQTADDTPILWTSAAGDVAAMRLNGTDLRLGGGDGRFAADRLTVEVTPLGEEAGFRSDAALVFSIADGPVRGYRGFWSCAQ
;
A
#
# COMPACT_ATOMS: atom_id res chain seq x y z
N MET A 1 19.81 41.65 -6.36
CA MET A 1 19.96 40.21 -6.02
C MET A 1 20.64 39.48 -7.18
N THR A 2 21.37 38.39 -6.95
CA THR A 2 22.01 37.62 -8.05
C THR A 2 21.12 36.47 -8.50
N TYR A 3 21.14 36.16 -9.80
CA TYR A 3 20.40 35.01 -10.35
C TYR A 3 20.86 33.67 -9.76
N THR A 4 22.13 33.57 -9.36
CA THR A 4 22.66 32.39 -8.66
C THR A 4 21.94 32.15 -7.33
N ARG A 5 21.70 33.21 -6.54
CA ARG A 5 20.93 33.09 -5.29
C ARG A 5 19.48 32.72 -5.57
N PHE A 6 18.88 33.30 -6.61
CA PHE A 6 17.52 32.94 -7.04
C PHE A 6 17.41 31.44 -7.36
N ALA A 7 18.28 30.93 -8.22
CA ALA A 7 18.30 29.51 -8.58
C ALA A 7 18.55 28.61 -7.37
N ALA A 8 19.49 28.99 -6.48
CA ALA A 8 19.77 28.25 -5.26
C ALA A 8 18.55 28.19 -4.32
N MET A 9 17.81 29.30 -4.16
CA MET A 9 16.56 29.31 -3.38
C MET A 9 15.52 28.36 -3.97
N ILE A 10 15.25 28.44 -5.28
CA ILE A 10 14.27 27.56 -5.93
C ILE A 10 14.66 26.08 -5.80
N ALA A 11 15.92 25.75 -6.09
CA ALA A 11 16.41 24.38 -6.01
C ALA A 11 16.32 23.84 -4.57
N THR A 12 16.78 24.61 -3.59
CA THR A 12 16.74 24.21 -2.17
C THR A 12 15.30 24.01 -1.71
N SER A 13 14.41 24.97 -1.98
CA SER A 13 12.99 24.86 -1.63
C SER A 13 12.33 23.66 -2.31
N THR A 14 12.66 23.36 -3.56
CA THR A 14 12.11 22.18 -4.27
C THR A 14 12.54 20.87 -3.62
N VAL A 15 13.82 20.73 -3.25
CA VAL A 15 14.35 19.55 -2.56
C VAL A 15 13.73 19.39 -1.17
N VAL A 16 13.65 20.49 -0.40
CA VAL A 16 13.03 20.48 0.93
C VAL A 16 11.56 20.09 0.82
N MET A 17 10.80 20.71 -0.09
CA MET A 17 9.39 20.38 -0.29
C MET A 17 9.20 18.92 -0.72
N PHE A 18 10.08 18.36 -1.56
CA PHE A 18 10.07 16.95 -1.89
C PHE A 18 10.19 16.05 -0.64
N GLY A 19 11.11 16.38 0.27
CA GLY A 19 11.24 15.68 1.55
C GLY A 19 10.00 15.84 2.43
N LEU A 20 9.50 17.08 2.58
CA LEU A 20 8.34 17.38 3.43
C LEU A 20 7.06 16.66 2.99
N MET A 21 6.88 16.38 1.70
CA MET A 21 5.73 15.59 1.21
C MET A 21 5.65 14.18 1.83
N TYR A 22 6.76 13.62 2.33
CA TYR A 22 6.75 12.32 3.02
C TYR A 22 6.27 12.37 4.46
N LEU A 23 6.23 13.55 5.10
CA LEU A 23 5.81 13.69 6.50
C LEU A 23 4.34 13.33 6.75
N ASN A 24 3.51 13.30 5.69
CA ASN A 24 2.11 12.89 5.81
C ASN A 24 1.90 11.37 5.65
N THR A 25 2.98 10.58 5.57
CA THR A 25 2.90 9.11 5.50
C THR A 25 2.62 8.56 6.91
N TYR A 26 1.56 7.75 7.07
CA TYR A 26 1.09 7.26 8.38
C TYR A 26 2.16 6.53 9.19
N ALA A 27 2.87 5.60 8.54
CA ALA A 27 3.87 4.74 9.17
C ALA A 27 5.21 4.87 8.45
N LEU A 28 6.31 4.83 9.20
CA LEU A 28 7.66 4.89 8.64
C LEU A 28 7.91 3.75 7.65
N GLY A 29 7.35 2.57 7.90
CA GLY A 29 7.43 1.42 7.01
C GLY A 29 6.78 1.63 5.63
N HIS A 30 5.95 2.66 5.46
CA HIS A 30 5.30 2.99 4.20
C HIS A 30 6.05 4.05 3.38
N VAL A 31 7.19 4.56 3.88
CA VAL A 31 8.01 5.51 3.12
C VAL A 31 8.79 4.78 2.04
N PHE A 32 8.46 5.08 0.78
CA PHE A 32 9.12 4.57 -0.42
C PHE A 32 9.29 5.70 -1.42
N PHE A 33 10.37 5.67 -2.21
CA PHE A 33 10.58 6.67 -3.25
C PHE A 33 9.47 6.64 -4.30
N SER A 34 8.95 7.82 -4.65
CA SER A 34 7.92 8.01 -5.68
C SER A 34 8.40 8.96 -6.77
N GLN A 35 8.50 8.45 -8.00
CA GLN A 35 8.80 9.26 -9.18
C GLN A 35 7.72 10.33 -9.42
N THR A 36 6.44 9.98 -9.24
CA THR A 36 5.33 10.93 -9.37
C THR A 36 5.46 12.10 -8.40
N ARG A 37 5.87 11.87 -7.14
CA ARG A 37 6.17 12.95 -6.19
C ARG A 37 7.35 13.81 -6.64
N ALA A 38 8.38 13.21 -7.24
CA ALA A 38 9.52 13.97 -7.76
C ALA A 38 9.10 14.90 -8.91
N TRP A 39 8.29 14.41 -9.86
CA TRP A 39 7.73 15.24 -10.94
C TRP A 39 6.80 16.34 -10.40
N MET A 40 5.98 16.04 -9.38
CA MET A 40 5.15 17.05 -8.74
C MET A 40 5.99 18.14 -8.04
N ALA A 41 7.09 17.77 -7.40
CA ALA A 41 8.02 18.73 -6.80
C ALA A 41 8.62 19.68 -7.86
N LEU A 42 9.06 19.15 -9.00
CA LEU A 42 9.57 19.96 -10.12
C LEU A 42 8.50 20.90 -10.69
N LEU A 43 7.27 20.40 -10.84
CA LEU A 43 6.12 21.23 -11.27
C LEU A 43 5.90 22.40 -10.31
N MET A 44 5.83 22.13 -9.00
CA MET A 44 5.66 23.16 -7.98
C MET A 44 6.82 24.15 -7.96
N GLY A 45 8.07 23.65 -8.07
CA GLY A 45 9.27 24.49 -8.14
C GLY A 45 9.28 25.42 -9.35
N ALA A 46 8.83 24.94 -10.52
CA ALA A 46 8.70 25.75 -11.72
C ALA A 46 7.66 26.87 -11.56
N VAL A 47 6.48 26.57 -11.00
CA VAL A 47 5.45 27.58 -10.70
C VAL A 47 5.97 28.62 -9.71
N MET A 48 6.63 28.17 -8.64
CA MET A 48 7.23 29.04 -7.63
C MET A 48 8.28 29.98 -8.24
N ALA A 49 9.13 29.49 -9.15
CA ALA A 49 10.10 30.32 -9.85
C ALA A 49 9.42 31.45 -10.65
N GLY A 50 8.34 31.13 -11.38
CA GLY A 50 7.57 32.13 -12.11
C GLY A 50 6.95 33.19 -11.21
N ILE A 51 6.28 32.77 -10.13
CA ILE A 51 5.64 33.66 -9.16
C ILE A 51 6.67 34.57 -8.49
N MET A 52 7.74 34.00 -7.92
CA MET A 52 8.77 34.76 -7.20
C MET A 52 9.47 35.77 -8.11
N LEU A 53 9.83 35.37 -9.33
CA LEU A 53 10.45 36.28 -10.28
C LEU A 53 9.51 37.42 -10.70
N GLY A 54 8.21 37.15 -10.82
CA GLY A 54 7.18 38.15 -11.08
C GLY A 54 7.10 39.22 -9.99
N PHE A 55 7.04 38.82 -8.71
CA PHE A 55 7.03 39.77 -7.59
C PHE A 55 8.35 40.51 -7.42
N MET A 56 9.48 39.85 -7.65
CA MET A 56 10.81 40.42 -7.49
C MET A 56 11.35 41.06 -8.78
N TRP A 57 10.48 41.35 -9.75
CA TRP A 57 10.88 41.77 -11.10
C TRP A 57 11.87 42.94 -11.17
N PRO A 58 11.74 44.02 -10.36
CA PRO A 58 12.68 45.15 -10.39
C PRO A 58 14.05 44.81 -9.79
N MET A 59 14.14 43.77 -8.95
CA MET A 59 15.36 43.42 -8.19
C MET A 59 16.43 42.69 -9.03
N TYR A 60 16.05 42.23 -10.22
CA TYR A 60 16.89 41.44 -11.12
C TYR A 60 17.13 42.18 -12.46
N PRO A 61 18.39 42.44 -12.83
CA PRO A 61 18.73 43.20 -14.03
C PRO A 61 18.60 42.36 -15.32
N GLY A 62 18.37 43.03 -16.45
CA GLY A 62 18.33 42.40 -17.77
C GLY A 62 17.00 41.71 -18.08
N ARG A 63 16.26 42.22 -19.07
CA ARG A 63 14.97 41.65 -19.50
C ARG A 63 15.13 40.26 -20.11
N GLY A 64 16.20 40.03 -20.88
CA GLY A 64 16.45 38.75 -21.56
C GLY A 64 16.59 37.57 -20.59
N VAL A 65 17.38 37.72 -19.51
CA VAL A 65 17.57 36.64 -18.51
C VAL A 65 16.27 36.32 -17.80
N LYS A 66 15.45 37.31 -17.46
CA LYS A 66 14.14 37.09 -16.83
C LYS A 66 13.19 36.32 -17.74
N LEU A 67 13.10 36.71 -19.00
CA LEU A 67 12.29 36.00 -19.99
C LEU A 67 12.81 34.57 -20.23
N ALA A 68 14.13 34.37 -20.22
CA ALA A 68 14.72 33.04 -20.30
C ALA A 68 14.35 32.16 -19.09
N ILE A 69 14.38 32.70 -17.87
CA ILE A 69 13.97 31.99 -16.65
C ILE A 69 12.48 31.65 -16.71
N LEU A 70 11.62 32.59 -17.12
CA LEU A 70 10.18 32.33 -17.29
C LEU A 70 9.93 31.26 -18.35
N GLY A 71 10.59 31.34 -19.51
CA GLY A 71 10.48 30.33 -20.56
C GLY A 71 10.95 28.95 -20.09
N GLY A 72 12.07 28.89 -19.36
CA GLY A 72 12.56 27.66 -18.75
C GLY A 72 11.59 27.09 -17.71
N ALA A 73 11.00 27.93 -16.86
CA ALA A 73 9.98 27.51 -15.90
C ALA A 73 8.73 26.95 -16.59
N VAL A 74 8.24 27.60 -17.66
CA VAL A 74 7.12 27.09 -18.46
C VAL A 74 7.45 25.73 -19.09
N ALA A 75 8.67 25.57 -19.62
CA ALA A 75 9.11 24.29 -20.19
C ALA A 75 9.18 23.17 -19.15
N VAL A 76 9.80 23.42 -17.97
CA VAL A 76 9.86 22.44 -16.87
C VAL A 76 8.46 22.10 -16.35
N PHE A 77 7.59 23.11 -16.21
CA PHE A 77 6.20 22.92 -15.82
C PHE A 77 5.47 22.01 -16.81
N ALA A 78 5.53 22.31 -18.11
CA ALA A 78 4.84 21.53 -19.14
C ALA A 78 5.35 20.08 -19.19
N LEU A 79 6.67 19.88 -19.13
CA LEU A 79 7.26 18.54 -19.11
C LEU A 79 6.86 17.78 -17.84
N SER A 80 6.96 18.40 -16.67
CA SER A 80 6.62 17.76 -15.40
C SER A 80 5.14 17.42 -15.33
N LEU A 81 4.25 18.32 -15.78
CA LEU A 81 2.82 18.07 -15.89
C LEU A 81 2.52 16.91 -16.86
N PHE A 82 3.19 16.87 -18.01
CA PHE A 82 3.06 15.77 -18.95
C PHE A 82 3.48 14.44 -18.32
N LEU A 83 4.62 14.38 -17.61
CA LEU A 83 5.09 13.16 -16.94
C LEU A 83 4.14 12.70 -15.82
N VAL A 84 3.66 13.63 -14.98
CA VAL A 84 2.66 13.32 -13.95
C VAL A 84 1.35 12.83 -14.55
N ARG A 85 0.87 13.41 -15.66
CA ARG A 85 -0.41 13.01 -16.25
C ARG A 85 -0.35 11.77 -17.11
N SER A 86 0.77 11.54 -17.79
CA SER A 86 0.94 10.40 -18.69
C SER A 86 1.40 9.13 -17.97
N GLN A 87 2.02 9.26 -16.79
CA GLN A 87 2.60 8.15 -16.02
C GLN A 87 3.62 7.31 -16.81
N LEU A 88 4.16 7.81 -17.93
CA LEU A 88 5.04 7.07 -18.85
C LEU A 88 6.31 6.50 -18.20
N THR A 89 6.77 7.10 -17.11
CA THR A 89 8.00 6.68 -16.41
C THR A 89 7.73 5.78 -15.20
N VAL A 90 6.48 5.44 -14.92
CA VAL A 90 6.05 4.70 -13.72
C VAL A 90 5.49 3.35 -14.13
N GLY A 91 6.06 2.26 -13.62
CA GLY A 91 5.63 0.90 -13.97
C GLY A 91 6.00 -0.13 -12.92
N GLY A 92 5.33 -1.29 -12.94
CA GLY A 92 5.62 -2.45 -12.09
C GLY A 92 5.99 -2.11 -10.64
N ILE A 93 7.25 -2.36 -10.26
CA ILE A 93 7.78 -2.09 -8.92
C ILE A 93 7.69 -0.59 -8.55
N SER A 94 8.00 0.34 -9.47
CA SER A 94 7.97 1.77 -9.13
C SER A 94 6.54 2.28 -8.91
N TYR A 95 5.56 1.69 -9.59
CA TYR A 95 4.14 1.91 -9.33
C TYR A 95 3.78 1.48 -7.89
N MET A 96 4.09 0.24 -7.52
CA MET A 96 3.77 -0.28 -6.18
C MET A 96 4.49 0.48 -5.06
N ARG A 97 5.78 0.82 -5.26
CA ARG A 97 6.54 1.68 -4.33
C ARG A 97 5.91 3.06 -4.17
N ALA A 98 5.40 3.66 -5.23
CA ALA A 98 4.71 4.94 -5.14
C ALA A 98 3.32 4.84 -4.50
N MET A 99 2.66 3.69 -4.63
CA MET A 99 1.29 3.48 -4.16
C MET A 99 1.23 3.14 -2.67
N ILE A 100 2.23 2.47 -2.09
CA ILE A 100 2.30 2.22 -0.64
C ILE A 100 2.17 3.52 0.19
N PRO A 101 2.97 4.59 -0.02
CA PRO A 101 2.80 5.84 0.72
C PRO A 101 1.52 6.60 0.35
N HIS A 102 0.94 6.37 -0.83
CA HIS A 102 -0.36 6.94 -1.21
C HIS A 102 -1.49 6.31 -0.37
N HIS A 103 -1.54 4.98 -0.35
CA HIS A 103 -2.46 4.20 0.48
C HIS A 103 -2.32 4.53 1.96
N SER A 104 -1.07 4.70 2.41
CA SER A 104 -0.79 5.07 3.78
C SER A 104 -1.43 6.39 4.21
N ILE A 105 -1.57 7.37 3.32
CA ILE A 105 -2.26 8.63 3.64
C ILE A 105 -3.75 8.37 3.87
N ALA A 106 -4.37 7.53 3.03
CA ALA A 106 -5.78 7.17 3.19
C ALA A 106 -6.05 6.46 4.52
N VAL A 107 -5.16 5.55 4.94
CA VAL A 107 -5.24 4.89 6.26
C VAL A 107 -5.21 5.93 7.39
N MET A 108 -4.24 6.85 7.37
CA MET A 108 -4.16 7.92 8.37
C MET A 108 -5.43 8.78 8.40
N THR A 109 -5.87 9.26 7.24
CA THR A 109 -7.02 10.16 7.14
C THR A 109 -8.30 9.47 7.60
N SER A 110 -8.55 8.24 7.17
CA SER A 110 -9.70 7.44 7.59
C SER A 110 -9.67 7.07 9.07
N GLY A 111 -8.47 6.85 9.64
CA GLY A 111 -8.30 6.49 11.05
C GLY A 111 -8.40 7.68 12.00
N ARG A 112 -8.06 8.89 11.55
CA ARG A 112 -7.98 10.09 12.42
C ARG A 112 -9.09 11.12 12.20
N ALA A 113 -9.85 11.01 11.13
CA ALA A 113 -10.96 11.93 10.88
C ALA A 113 -12.06 11.76 11.94
N GLY A 114 -12.57 12.88 12.48
CA GLY A 114 -13.71 12.92 13.39
C GLY A 114 -15.02 12.63 12.66
N ILE A 115 -15.26 11.36 12.32
CA ILE A 115 -16.43 10.91 11.56
C ILE A 115 -17.55 10.48 12.52
N GLU A 116 -18.68 11.16 12.44
CA GLU A 116 -19.86 10.88 13.29
C GLU A 116 -20.92 10.00 12.61
N ASP A 117 -21.17 10.18 11.31
CA ASP A 117 -22.15 9.37 10.58
C ASP A 117 -21.66 7.92 10.46
N ALA A 118 -22.46 6.97 10.99
CA ALA A 118 -22.11 5.56 11.06
C ALA A 118 -21.85 4.92 9.68
N ARG A 119 -22.50 5.39 8.61
CA ARG A 119 -22.27 4.91 7.24
C ARG A 119 -20.91 5.37 6.74
N VAL A 120 -20.52 6.60 7.06
CA VAL A 120 -19.22 7.15 6.71
C VAL A 120 -18.11 6.49 7.53
N ARG A 121 -18.35 6.18 8.81
CA ARG A 121 -17.41 5.41 9.64
C ARG A 121 -17.16 4.03 9.05
N LYS A 122 -18.24 3.31 8.70
CA LYS A 122 -18.13 2.01 8.02
C LYS A 122 -17.36 2.10 6.70
N LEU A 123 -17.59 3.15 5.90
CA LEU A 123 -16.81 3.40 4.68
C LEU A 123 -15.32 3.59 4.99
N ALA A 124 -15.00 4.41 6.00
CA ALA A 124 -13.62 4.66 6.41
C ALA A 124 -12.93 3.41 6.96
N ASP A 125 -13.64 2.54 7.68
CA ASP A 125 -13.12 1.24 8.14
C ASP A 125 -12.84 0.29 6.98
N ASN A 126 -13.75 0.24 6.00
CA ASN A 126 -13.53 -0.52 4.76
C ASN A 126 -12.32 0.01 3.97
N ILE A 127 -12.12 1.32 3.93
CA ILE A 127 -10.94 1.94 3.33
C ILE A 127 -9.69 1.49 4.08
N ILE A 128 -9.64 1.59 5.42
CA ILE A 128 -8.47 1.16 6.20
C ILE A 128 -8.13 -0.31 5.92
N ALA A 129 -9.11 -1.20 6.02
CA ALA A 129 -8.92 -2.63 5.81
C ALA A 129 -8.41 -2.96 4.39
N ALA A 130 -9.00 -2.34 3.36
CA ALA A 130 -8.56 -2.55 1.99
C ALA A 130 -7.13 -2.03 1.76
N GLN A 131 -6.82 -0.84 2.27
CA GLN A 131 -5.55 -0.17 2.02
C GLN A 131 -4.39 -0.84 2.76
N ASN A 132 -4.58 -1.30 4.00
CA ASN A 132 -3.57 -2.08 4.73
C ASN A 132 -3.28 -3.43 4.05
N ARG A 133 -4.34 -4.13 3.61
CA ARG A 133 -4.20 -5.36 2.82
C ARG A 133 -3.41 -5.13 1.53
N GLU A 134 -3.76 -4.10 0.77
CA GLU A 134 -3.09 -3.75 -0.49
C GLU A 134 -1.63 -3.32 -0.26
N ILE A 135 -1.32 -2.65 0.85
CA ILE A 135 0.08 -2.36 1.23
C ILE A 135 0.88 -3.65 1.45
N ALA A 136 0.33 -4.60 2.20
CA ALA A 136 1.01 -5.88 2.45
C ALA A 136 1.15 -6.73 1.18
N GLU A 137 0.14 -6.72 0.30
CA GLU A 137 0.16 -7.41 -1.00
C GLU A 137 1.16 -6.77 -1.96
N MET A 138 1.20 -5.44 -2.06
CA MET A 138 2.20 -4.73 -2.86
C MET A 138 3.62 -5.01 -2.39
N ARG A 139 3.87 -5.07 -1.07
CA ARG A 139 5.20 -5.43 -0.54
C ARG A 139 5.62 -6.84 -0.93
N TRP A 140 4.69 -7.79 -0.88
CA TRP A 140 4.95 -9.15 -1.34
C TRP A 140 5.22 -9.20 -2.84
N LEU A 141 4.38 -8.58 -3.67
CA LEU A 141 4.55 -8.52 -5.12
C LEU A 141 5.85 -7.82 -5.55
N ILE A 142 6.26 -6.75 -4.85
CA ILE A 142 7.56 -6.13 -5.09
C ILE A 142 8.68 -7.16 -4.92
N ALA A 143 8.66 -7.92 -3.83
CA ALA A 143 9.69 -8.92 -3.56
C ALA A 143 9.66 -10.09 -4.55
N GLU A 144 8.48 -10.55 -4.96
CA GLU A 144 8.34 -11.56 -6.02
C GLU A 144 8.99 -11.10 -7.31
N LEU A 145 8.66 -9.87 -7.76
CA LEU A 145 9.19 -9.31 -9.00
C LEU A 145 10.70 -9.02 -8.92
N GLU A 146 11.20 -8.56 -7.77
CA GLU A 146 12.64 -8.35 -7.56
C GLU A 146 13.42 -9.67 -7.59
N ALA A 147 12.79 -10.77 -7.18
CA ALA A 147 13.35 -12.11 -7.28
C ALA A 147 13.08 -12.79 -8.64
N GLY A 148 12.56 -12.07 -9.63
CA GLY A 148 12.31 -12.58 -10.98
C GLY A 148 11.08 -13.48 -11.12
N ARG A 149 10.24 -13.58 -10.08
CA ARG A 149 8.99 -14.35 -10.12
C ARG A 149 7.87 -13.45 -10.64
N SER A 150 7.54 -13.62 -11.92
CA SER A 150 6.44 -12.92 -12.58
C SER A 150 5.46 -13.93 -13.19
N THR A 151 4.21 -13.51 -13.35
CA THR A 151 3.17 -14.29 -14.03
C THR A 151 2.62 -13.49 -15.21
N GLU A 152 2.30 -14.18 -16.31
CA GLU A 152 1.67 -13.57 -17.48
C GLU A 152 0.15 -13.41 -17.32
N ALA A 153 -0.46 -14.21 -16.43
CA ALA A 153 -1.90 -14.18 -16.17
C ALA A 153 -2.19 -14.27 -14.66
N ALA A 154 -3.21 -13.53 -14.24
CA ALA A 154 -3.81 -13.67 -12.91
C ALA A 154 -5.10 -14.50 -13.01
N TYR A 155 -5.52 -15.09 -11.89
CA TYR A 155 -6.82 -15.76 -11.84
C TYR A 155 -7.96 -14.77 -12.13
N GLU A 156 -8.85 -15.17 -13.04
CA GLU A 156 -10.09 -14.46 -13.33
C GLU A 156 -11.28 -15.36 -13.02
N ASP A 157 -12.30 -14.80 -12.36
CA ASP A 157 -13.55 -15.52 -12.19
C ASP A 157 -14.25 -15.76 -13.55
N PRO A 158 -15.12 -16.78 -13.65
CA PRO A 158 -15.90 -17.04 -14.85
C PRO A 158 -16.61 -15.79 -15.39
N ALA A 159 -16.72 -15.70 -16.72
CA ALA A 159 -17.39 -14.58 -17.37
C ALA A 159 -18.85 -14.42 -16.88
N PRO A 160 -19.37 -13.19 -16.77
CA PRO A 160 -20.76 -12.96 -16.41
C PRO A 160 -21.72 -13.64 -17.39
N VAL A 161 -22.78 -14.26 -16.86
CA VAL A 161 -23.86 -14.88 -17.64
C VAL A 161 -25.23 -14.30 -17.24
N PRO A 162 -26.24 -14.26 -18.15
CA PRO A 162 -27.59 -13.84 -17.79
C PRO A 162 -28.15 -14.69 -16.62
N GLY A 163 -28.78 -14.06 -15.63
CA GLY A 163 -29.25 -14.71 -14.42
C GLY A 163 -30.33 -13.93 -13.67
N SER A 164 -30.66 -14.37 -12.46
CA SER A 164 -31.63 -13.71 -11.57
C SER A 164 -30.93 -12.92 -10.46
N VAL A 165 -31.69 -12.04 -9.78
CA VAL A 165 -31.21 -11.34 -8.58
C VAL A 165 -30.76 -12.34 -7.51
N GLU A 166 -31.53 -13.40 -7.27
CA GLU A 166 -31.19 -14.45 -6.30
C GLU A 166 -29.87 -15.15 -6.66
N GLY A 167 -29.66 -15.45 -7.94
CA GLY A 167 -28.39 -16.00 -8.42
C GLY A 167 -27.22 -15.06 -8.15
N ALA A 168 -27.41 -13.75 -8.35
CA ALA A 168 -26.37 -12.76 -8.06
C ALA A 168 -26.05 -12.65 -6.56
N LEU A 169 -27.06 -12.78 -5.68
CA LEU A 169 -26.88 -12.71 -4.22
C LEU A 169 -26.19 -13.94 -3.63
N THR A 170 -26.24 -15.08 -4.33
CA THR A 170 -25.68 -16.36 -3.85
C THR A 170 -24.37 -16.74 -4.57
N THR A 171 -23.96 -16.01 -5.59
CA THR A 171 -22.72 -16.25 -6.33
C THR A 171 -21.51 -15.73 -5.55
N VAL A 172 -20.59 -16.62 -5.21
CA VAL A 172 -19.28 -16.24 -4.65
C VAL A 172 -18.28 -16.04 -5.78
N ARG A 173 -17.60 -14.89 -5.78
CA ARG A 173 -16.52 -14.55 -6.72
C ARG A 173 -15.19 -14.81 -6.03
N LEU A 174 -14.47 -15.87 -6.41
CA LEU A 174 -13.23 -16.26 -5.73
C LEU A 174 -12.18 -15.15 -5.78
N SER A 175 -12.15 -14.35 -6.86
CA SER A 175 -11.24 -13.20 -6.96
C SER A 175 -11.47 -12.14 -5.89
N THR A 176 -12.67 -12.09 -5.27
CA THR A 176 -13.00 -11.11 -4.22
C THR A 176 -12.73 -11.63 -2.81
N LEU A 177 -12.28 -12.88 -2.69
CA LEU A 177 -12.00 -13.50 -1.40
C LEU A 177 -10.62 -13.11 -0.89
N TYR A 178 -10.59 -12.64 0.35
CA TYR A 178 -9.39 -12.23 1.08
C TYR A 178 -9.47 -12.71 2.53
N PRO A 179 -8.36 -13.16 3.13
CA PRO A 179 -8.25 -13.26 4.58
C PRO A 179 -8.68 -11.95 5.24
N ALA A 180 -9.56 -12.06 6.25
CA ALA A 180 -10.08 -10.92 6.97
C ALA A 180 -9.60 -10.92 8.43
N PRO A 181 -9.54 -9.75 9.08
CA PRO A 181 -9.15 -9.67 10.48
C PRO A 181 -10.04 -10.51 11.40
N LEU A 182 -9.40 -11.16 12.37
CA LEU A 182 -10.00 -12.00 13.39
C LEU A 182 -9.42 -11.63 14.75
N THR A 183 -10.24 -11.36 15.75
CA THR A 183 -9.78 -11.08 17.11
C THR A 183 -9.39 -12.37 17.84
N ALA A 184 -8.57 -12.27 18.89
CA ALA A 184 -8.21 -13.42 19.71
C ALA A 184 -9.43 -14.11 20.35
N SER A 185 -10.46 -13.34 20.73
CA SER A 185 -11.72 -13.88 21.28
C SER A 185 -12.50 -14.68 20.24
N GLU A 186 -12.57 -14.20 19.00
CA GLU A 186 -13.22 -14.93 17.92
C GLU A 186 -12.42 -16.19 17.54
N ALA A 187 -11.08 -16.09 17.48
CA ALA A 187 -10.20 -17.24 17.26
C ALA A 187 -10.35 -18.30 18.37
N SER A 188 -10.58 -17.90 19.62
CA SER A 188 -10.77 -18.82 20.76
C SER A 188 -12.01 -19.72 20.62
N ALA A 189 -12.97 -19.35 19.76
CA ALA A 189 -14.11 -20.22 19.44
C ALA A 189 -13.71 -21.40 18.52
N LEU A 190 -12.58 -21.29 17.82
CA LEU A 190 -12.11 -22.28 16.86
C LEU A 190 -10.88 -23.05 17.33
N ILE A 191 -10.00 -22.44 18.11
CA ILE A 191 -8.69 -22.99 18.49
C ILE A 191 -8.38 -22.75 19.96
N GLU A 192 -7.60 -23.65 20.54
CA GLU A 192 -7.21 -23.58 21.96
C GLU A 192 -6.08 -22.58 22.17
N ALA A 193 -6.25 -21.72 23.19
CA ALA A 193 -5.25 -20.76 23.65
C ALA A 193 -4.54 -19.96 22.52
N PRO A 194 -5.27 -19.24 21.65
CA PRO A 194 -4.69 -18.54 20.50
C PRO A 194 -3.64 -17.49 20.90
N THR A 195 -3.76 -16.89 22.09
CA THR A 195 -2.79 -15.93 22.60
C THR A 195 -1.48 -16.57 23.06
N GLY A 196 -1.44 -17.89 23.24
CA GLY A 196 -0.24 -18.67 23.50
C GLY A 196 0.41 -19.21 22.21
N GLY A 197 -0.21 -19.00 21.06
CA GLY A 197 0.33 -19.37 19.74
C GLY A 197 1.00 -18.20 19.02
N CYS A 198 0.98 -18.27 17.70
CA CYS A 198 1.45 -17.22 16.81
C CYS A 198 0.29 -16.55 16.08
N ASN A 199 0.51 -15.33 15.59
CA ASN A 199 -0.44 -14.61 14.76
C ASN A 199 0.26 -13.82 13.64
N PHE A 200 -0.45 -13.66 12.53
CA PHE A 200 0.02 -12.87 11.38
C PHE A 200 -0.80 -11.60 11.20
N SER A 201 -0.15 -10.44 11.23
CA SER A 201 -0.75 -9.14 10.92
C SER A 201 -0.15 -8.52 9.66
N GLN A 202 -1.00 -7.89 8.85
CA GLN A 202 -0.59 -7.23 7.60
C GLN A 202 0.24 -5.96 7.87
N THR A 203 -0.03 -5.27 8.96
CA THR A 203 0.77 -4.16 9.49
C THR A 203 1.03 -4.36 10.99
N ALA A 204 1.96 -3.61 11.57
CA ALA A 204 2.41 -3.83 12.94
C ALA A 204 1.31 -3.62 14.00
N ASP A 205 0.35 -2.74 13.73
CA ASP A 205 -0.72 -2.36 14.66
C ASP A 205 -2.11 -2.92 14.25
N ASP A 206 -2.17 -3.74 13.20
CA ASP A 206 -3.43 -4.30 12.71
C ASP A 206 -3.90 -5.53 13.49
N THR A 207 -5.22 -5.73 13.49
CA THR A 207 -5.82 -6.99 13.94
C THR A 207 -5.35 -8.14 13.03
N PRO A 208 -4.84 -9.26 13.60
CA PRO A 208 -4.31 -10.35 12.80
C PRO A 208 -5.35 -11.01 11.88
N ILE A 209 -4.88 -11.54 10.75
CA ILE A 209 -5.69 -12.29 9.78
C ILE A 209 -5.54 -13.81 9.93
N LEU A 210 -4.58 -14.26 10.74
CA LEU A 210 -4.31 -15.66 11.06
C LEU A 210 -3.88 -15.76 12.52
N TRP A 211 -4.43 -16.75 13.23
CA TRP A 211 -4.01 -17.15 14.57
C TRP A 211 -3.69 -18.64 14.60
N THR A 212 -2.74 -19.08 15.41
CA THR A 212 -2.46 -20.50 15.65
C THR A 212 -2.82 -20.91 17.07
N SER A 213 -3.08 -22.20 17.28
CA SER A 213 -3.11 -22.79 18.61
C SER A 213 -1.73 -22.63 19.28
N ALA A 214 -1.71 -22.75 20.61
CA ALA A 214 -0.45 -22.79 21.36
C ALA A 214 0.47 -23.96 20.94
N ALA A 215 -0.10 -25.08 20.50
CA ALA A 215 0.64 -26.22 19.96
C ALA A 215 1.16 -25.98 18.53
N GLY A 216 0.64 -24.98 17.82
CA GLY A 216 1.04 -24.63 16.45
C GLY A 216 0.53 -25.59 15.36
N ASP A 217 -0.32 -26.55 15.72
CA ASP A 217 -0.85 -27.62 14.85
C ASP A 217 -2.20 -27.27 14.18
N VAL A 218 -2.81 -26.17 14.61
CA VAL A 218 -4.10 -25.70 14.11
C VAL A 218 -4.09 -24.19 13.99
N ALA A 219 -4.75 -23.65 12.97
CA ALA A 219 -4.94 -22.22 12.80
C ALA A 219 -6.42 -21.82 12.65
N ALA A 220 -6.69 -20.54 12.92
CA ALA A 220 -7.97 -19.88 12.72
C ALA A 220 -7.79 -18.68 11.77
N MET A 221 -8.70 -18.56 10.80
CA MET A 221 -8.76 -17.44 9.85
C MET A 221 -10.21 -17.14 9.47
N ARG A 222 -10.51 -15.87 9.16
CA ARG A 222 -11.80 -15.47 8.62
C ARG A 222 -11.75 -15.31 7.10
N LEU A 223 -12.75 -15.86 6.40
CA LEU A 223 -12.93 -15.72 4.96
C LEU A 223 -14.40 -15.47 4.64
N ASN A 224 -14.70 -14.36 3.94
CA ASN A 224 -16.08 -14.00 3.56
C ASN A 224 -17.08 -14.04 4.73
N GLY A 225 -16.67 -13.54 5.91
CA GLY A 225 -17.48 -13.57 7.12
C GLY A 225 -17.65 -14.96 7.77
N THR A 226 -16.96 -15.98 7.27
CA THR A 226 -16.95 -17.33 7.84
C THR A 226 -15.63 -17.58 8.55
N ASP A 227 -15.70 -18.03 9.81
CA ASP A 227 -14.52 -18.36 10.62
C ASP A 227 -14.15 -19.82 10.38
N LEU A 228 -12.92 -20.05 9.92
CA LEU A 228 -12.42 -21.34 9.47
C LEU A 228 -11.34 -21.86 10.41
N ARG A 229 -11.45 -23.14 10.80
CA ARG A 229 -10.39 -23.89 11.46
C ARG A 229 -9.59 -24.65 10.41
N LEU A 230 -8.27 -24.47 10.45
CA LEU A 230 -7.33 -25.08 9.50
C LEU A 230 -6.40 -26.04 10.25
N GLY A 231 -6.19 -27.23 9.71
CA GLY A 231 -5.22 -28.19 10.25
C GLY A 231 -3.85 -28.01 9.63
N GLY A 232 -2.77 -28.28 10.36
CA GLY A 232 -1.43 -28.15 9.81
C GLY A 232 -0.32 -28.16 10.86
N GLY A 233 0.71 -27.37 10.59
CA GLY A 233 1.91 -27.27 11.42
C GLY A 233 3.04 -26.57 10.67
N ASP A 234 4.06 -26.13 11.39
CA ASP A 234 5.29 -25.54 10.82
C ASP A 234 5.00 -24.40 9.81
N GLY A 235 4.01 -23.56 10.13
CA GLY A 235 3.63 -22.42 9.29
C GLY A 235 2.77 -22.76 8.08
N ARG A 236 2.41 -24.03 7.85
CA ARG A 236 1.50 -24.45 6.76
C ARG A 236 0.20 -25.00 7.32
N PHE A 237 -0.91 -24.45 6.86
CA PHE A 237 -2.26 -24.80 7.31
C PHE A 237 -3.21 -24.97 6.12
N ALA A 238 -4.14 -25.90 6.22
CA ALA A 238 -5.08 -26.20 5.16
C ALA A 238 -6.46 -26.61 5.67
N ALA A 239 -7.47 -26.37 4.84
CA ALA A 239 -8.79 -26.96 4.93
C ALA A 239 -9.39 -27.07 3.53
N ASP A 240 -9.80 -28.27 3.13
CA ASP A 240 -10.36 -28.56 1.81
C ASP A 240 -9.47 -28.02 0.66
N ARG A 241 -9.94 -27.00 -0.05
CA ARG A 241 -9.28 -26.35 -1.19
C ARG A 241 -8.41 -25.16 -0.79
N LEU A 242 -8.40 -24.78 0.47
CA LEU A 242 -7.72 -23.59 0.96
C LEU A 242 -6.42 -23.99 1.64
N THR A 243 -5.34 -23.29 1.28
CA THR A 243 -4.03 -23.42 1.92
C THR A 243 -3.50 -22.04 2.32
N VAL A 244 -2.85 -22.00 3.49
CA VAL A 244 -2.14 -20.84 4.00
C VAL A 244 -0.74 -21.26 4.42
N GLU A 245 0.26 -20.53 3.95
CA GLU A 245 1.65 -20.71 4.32
C GLU A 245 2.23 -19.41 4.88
N VAL A 246 2.88 -19.49 6.03
CA VAL A 246 3.62 -18.39 6.64
C VAL A 246 5.09 -18.73 6.65
N THR A 247 5.90 -17.86 6.06
CA THR A 247 7.35 -18.02 5.94
C THR A 247 8.05 -16.81 6.57
N PRO A 248 8.87 -17.01 7.62
CA PRO A 248 9.74 -15.95 8.13
C PRO A 248 10.72 -15.47 7.04
N LEU A 249 11.00 -14.17 6.99
CA LEU A 249 11.86 -13.56 5.98
C LEU A 249 13.37 -13.74 6.25
N GLY A 250 13.76 -14.21 7.44
CA GLY A 250 15.15 -14.41 7.80
C GLY A 250 15.95 -13.09 7.71
N GLU A 251 17.01 -13.07 6.90
CA GLU A 251 17.87 -11.89 6.72
C GLU A 251 17.16 -10.71 6.03
N GLU A 252 16.07 -10.95 5.30
CA GLU A 252 15.27 -9.89 4.69
C GLU A 252 14.30 -9.23 5.69
N ALA A 253 14.19 -9.76 6.91
CA ALA A 253 13.35 -9.18 7.95
C ALA A 253 13.85 -7.79 8.35
N GLY A 254 12.92 -6.92 8.68
CA GLY A 254 13.24 -5.60 9.21
C GLY A 254 12.00 -4.87 9.68
N PHE A 255 12.13 -3.56 9.91
CA PHE A 255 11.05 -2.75 10.47
C PHE A 255 9.78 -2.64 9.59
N ARG A 256 9.82 -3.13 8.33
CA ARG A 256 8.66 -3.12 7.41
C ARG A 256 7.82 -4.40 7.48
N SER A 257 8.45 -5.52 7.78
CA SER A 257 7.87 -6.87 7.82
C SER A 257 8.95 -7.87 8.24
N ASP A 258 8.56 -8.97 8.88
CA ASP A 258 9.45 -10.07 9.26
C ASP A 258 8.99 -11.44 8.70
N ALA A 259 7.80 -11.50 8.08
CA ALA A 259 7.25 -12.72 7.48
C ALA A 259 6.44 -12.42 6.22
N ALA A 260 6.27 -13.46 5.41
CA ALA A 260 5.31 -13.50 4.31
C ALA A 260 4.21 -14.53 4.61
N LEU A 261 2.95 -14.18 4.35
CA LEU A 261 1.82 -15.10 4.34
C LEU A 261 1.34 -15.25 2.91
N VAL A 262 1.24 -16.50 2.41
CA VAL A 262 0.64 -16.85 1.12
C VAL A 262 -0.65 -17.60 1.37
N PHE A 263 -1.75 -17.06 0.85
CA PHE A 263 -3.08 -17.63 0.84
C PHE A 263 -3.40 -18.11 -0.58
N SER A 264 -3.91 -19.32 -0.71
CA SER A 264 -4.33 -19.86 -2.01
C SER A 264 -5.58 -20.71 -1.90
N ILE A 265 -6.37 -20.68 -2.97
CA ILE A 265 -7.53 -21.55 -3.19
C ILE A 265 -7.20 -22.40 -4.42
N ALA A 266 -7.34 -23.73 -4.32
CA ALA A 266 -7.18 -24.64 -5.46
C ALA A 266 -8.13 -24.24 -6.60
N ASP A 267 -7.62 -24.17 -7.84
CA ASP A 267 -8.30 -23.60 -9.02
C ASP A 267 -8.81 -22.15 -8.82
N GLY A 268 -8.15 -21.39 -7.95
CA GLY A 268 -8.53 -20.04 -7.56
C GLY A 268 -7.33 -19.09 -7.49
N PRO A 269 -7.49 -17.93 -6.84
CA PRO A 269 -6.42 -16.96 -6.71
C PRO A 269 -5.34 -17.42 -5.72
N VAL A 270 -4.10 -16.97 -5.99
CA VAL A 270 -2.99 -16.98 -5.04
C VAL A 270 -2.71 -15.55 -4.64
N ARG A 271 -2.59 -15.29 -3.34
CA ARG A 271 -2.34 -13.96 -2.77
C ARG A 271 -1.26 -14.05 -1.72
N GLY A 272 -0.28 -13.16 -1.77
CA GLY A 272 0.72 -13.06 -0.73
C GLY A 272 0.72 -11.72 -0.03
N TYR A 273 1.20 -11.69 1.20
CA TYR A 273 1.27 -10.52 2.06
C TYR A 273 2.61 -10.52 2.78
N ARG A 274 3.36 -9.41 2.76
CA ARG A 274 4.49 -9.20 3.67
C ARG A 274 4.03 -8.40 4.87
N GLY A 275 4.16 -9.00 6.05
CA GLY A 275 3.62 -8.51 7.32
C GLY A 275 4.46 -8.97 8.52
N PHE A 276 3.81 -9.16 9.65
CA PHE A 276 4.44 -9.45 10.93
C PHE A 276 3.94 -10.77 11.51
N TRP A 277 4.86 -11.66 11.87
CA TRP A 277 4.60 -12.94 12.50
C TRP A 277 5.04 -12.93 13.97
N SER A 278 4.06 -12.78 14.87
CA SER A 278 4.30 -12.64 16.31
C SER A 278 3.90 -13.91 17.04
N CYS A 279 4.86 -14.56 17.70
CA CYS A 279 4.63 -15.73 18.53
C CYS A 279 4.76 -15.37 20.01
N ALA A 280 3.89 -15.94 20.86
CA ALA A 280 4.09 -15.90 22.30
C ALA A 280 5.45 -16.54 22.66
N GLN A 281 6.16 -15.89 23.57
CA GLN A 281 7.41 -16.41 24.14
C GLN A 281 7.13 -17.36 25.30
#